data_AF-A0A0E0A2U6-F1
#
_entry.id   AF-A0A0E0A2U6-F1
#
_cell.length_a   1.000
_cell.length_b   1.000
_cell.length_c   1.000
_cell.angle_alpha   90.00
_cell.angle_beta   90.00
_cell.angle_gamma   90.00
#
_symmetry.space_group_name_H-M   'P 1'
#
loop_
_entity.id
_entity.type
_entity.pdbx_description
1 polymer ?
#
loop_
_entity_poly.entity_id
_entity_poly.type
_entity_poly.pdbx_seq_one_letter_code
_entity_poly.pdbx_strand_id
1 'polypeptide(L)'
;MELCASSSPDSLNQSYKIVQPLELTPKLSLQLKLHAFLLWSSVGFLMPIGVLLIRVTSNVKSTRSIRILFYCHVASQIVAVILATAGAVLSISNFENAFNNTHQRIGLALYGFIWLQPLIGFLRPDRGVRFRSIWYLTHWLLGIAICVVGVANVYIGMHTYHVRTGRSVRPWTVLLTVEVSAMAFVYLFQDRWNHVVRQQQQQEAAALGDDDDEQSEEHVYPANDHKEVAVVPDGSHGGGGGSWVGEDGRVWHSHDGLAPHSHEPIYSPGDFSKRAPPLISRRFAERAFTVGIGGPVGTGKTALMLALCRSLREKYSLAAVTNDIFTKEDGEFLIKHGALPEERIRAVETGGCPHAAIREDISINLGPLEELSNLYKADLLLCESGGDNLAANFSRELADYIIYIIDVSGGDKIPRKGGPGITQADLLIINKTDLAPAVGADLAVMERDALRMREGGPFVFAQVKHGVGVEEIVNHILQAWEIATGNKRR
;
A
#
# COMPACT_ATOMS: atom_id res chain seq x y z
N MET A 1 -45.85 84.50 13.73
CA MET A 1 -44.41 84.19 13.62
C MET A 1 -44.30 82.71 13.35
N GLU A 2 -43.74 82.37 12.19
CA GLU A 2 -43.02 81.12 11.87
C GLU A 2 -43.79 79.78 11.94
N LEU A 3 -43.66 78.82 11.02
CA LEU A 3 -42.93 78.66 9.76
C LEU A 3 -43.50 77.37 9.10
N CYS A 4 -43.57 77.33 7.77
CA CYS A 4 -43.83 76.11 6.99
C CYS A 4 -42.70 75.08 7.11
N ALA A 5 -43.04 73.78 7.08
CA ALA A 5 -42.28 72.70 6.44
C ALA A 5 -43.16 71.44 6.43
N SER A 6 -43.99 71.19 5.41
CA SER A 6 -43.68 70.49 4.14
C SER A 6 -42.74 69.29 4.31
N SER A 7 -43.34 68.12 4.10
CA SER A 7 -42.73 66.80 3.93
C SER A 7 -41.43 66.78 3.12
N SER A 8 -40.38 66.19 3.69
CA SER A 8 -39.19 65.72 2.98
C SER A 8 -39.04 64.21 3.19
N PRO A 9 -39.16 63.37 2.14
CA PRO A 9 -38.93 61.94 2.20
C PRO A 9 -37.45 61.65 1.93
N ASP A 10 -36.55 62.12 2.79
CA ASP A 10 -35.09 62.04 2.56
C ASP A 10 -34.35 60.99 3.41
N SER A 11 -35.04 60.09 4.09
CA SER A 11 -34.37 59.07 4.94
C SER A 11 -34.35 57.64 4.39
N LEU A 12 -34.82 57.40 3.15
CA LEU A 12 -34.84 56.06 2.55
C LEU A 12 -34.02 55.91 1.24
N ASN A 13 -33.22 56.90 0.85
CA ASN A 13 -32.56 56.92 -0.45
C ASN A 13 -31.02 56.79 -0.42
N GLN A 14 -30.43 56.24 0.65
CA GLN A 14 -28.98 56.13 0.76
C GLN A 14 -28.42 54.70 0.91
N SER A 15 -29.03 53.66 0.32
CA SER A 15 -28.30 52.37 0.22
C SER A 15 -28.73 51.43 -0.90
N TYR A 16 -29.09 51.95 -2.07
CA TYR A 16 -28.98 51.18 -3.31
C TYR A 16 -28.25 52.04 -4.34
N LYS A 17 -26.92 52.13 -4.22
CA LYS A 17 -26.09 52.36 -5.41
C LYS A 17 -26.36 51.18 -6.33
N ILE A 18 -27.33 51.34 -7.22
CA ILE A 18 -27.48 50.52 -8.41
C ILE A 18 -26.11 50.63 -9.08
N VAL A 19 -25.30 49.58 -8.91
CA VAL A 19 -24.05 49.41 -9.64
C VAL A 19 -24.47 49.43 -11.09
N GLN A 20 -24.21 50.56 -11.78
CA GLN A 20 -24.50 50.65 -13.20
C GLN A 20 -23.81 49.47 -13.89
N PRO A 21 -24.49 48.74 -14.79
CA PRO A 21 -23.87 47.67 -15.54
C PRO A 21 -22.64 48.22 -16.25
N LEU A 22 -21.52 47.53 -16.11
CA LEU A 22 -20.24 47.96 -16.66
C LEU A 22 -20.38 48.10 -18.18
N GLU A 23 -20.14 49.30 -18.74
CA GLU A 23 -20.10 49.46 -20.20
C GLU A 23 -18.92 48.65 -20.78
N LEU A 24 -19.24 47.50 -21.38
CA LEU A 24 -18.24 46.59 -21.91
C LEU A 24 -17.73 47.08 -23.26
N THR A 25 -16.55 47.69 -23.27
CA THR A 25 -15.78 47.79 -24.51
C THR A 25 -15.47 46.38 -25.05
N PRO A 26 -15.38 46.17 -26.38
CA PRO A 26 -15.06 44.87 -26.97
C PRO A 26 -13.75 44.27 -26.39
N LYS A 27 -12.76 45.13 -26.15
CA LYS A 27 -11.47 44.77 -25.53
C LYS A 27 -11.64 44.26 -24.10
N LEU A 28 -12.39 44.97 -23.25
CA LEU A 28 -12.63 44.56 -21.86
C LEU A 28 -13.46 43.28 -21.79
N SER A 29 -14.47 43.11 -22.66
CA SER A 29 -15.23 41.87 -22.75
C SER A 29 -14.36 40.68 -23.16
N LEU A 30 -13.40 40.87 -24.05
CA LEU A 30 -12.47 39.81 -24.45
C LEU A 30 -11.53 39.44 -23.29
N GLN A 31 -10.96 40.44 -22.61
CA GLN A 31 -10.06 40.23 -21.47
C GLN A 31 -10.76 39.49 -20.31
N LEU A 32 -12.01 39.83 -19.99
CA LEU A 32 -12.80 39.13 -18.96
C LEU A 32 -13.04 37.65 -19.33
N LYS A 33 -13.39 37.38 -20.60
CA LYS A 33 -13.59 36.01 -21.09
C LYS A 33 -12.29 35.21 -21.09
N LEU A 34 -11.18 35.81 -21.52
CA LEU A 34 -9.86 35.18 -21.50
C LEU A 34 -9.41 34.86 -20.07
N HIS A 35 -9.59 35.79 -19.14
CA HIS A 35 -9.28 35.57 -17.72
C HIS A 35 -10.07 34.37 -17.16
N ALA A 36 -11.39 34.35 -17.41
CA ALA A 36 -12.26 33.27 -16.96
C ALA A 36 -11.84 31.92 -17.57
N PHE A 37 -11.54 31.89 -18.88
CA PHE A 37 -11.12 30.67 -19.57
C PHE A 37 -9.77 30.14 -19.07
N LEU A 38 -8.78 31.01 -18.87
CA LEU A 38 -7.46 30.64 -18.35
C LEU A 38 -7.56 30.05 -16.94
N LEU A 39 -8.31 30.70 -16.04
CA LEU A 39 -8.46 30.21 -14.67
C LEU A 39 -9.31 28.94 -14.59
N TRP A 40 -10.39 28.83 -15.37
CA TRP A 40 -11.14 27.58 -15.47
C TRP A 40 -10.25 26.43 -15.97
N SER A 41 -9.51 26.63 -17.07
CA SER A 41 -8.62 25.61 -17.63
C SER A 41 -7.56 25.16 -16.62
N SER A 42 -7.07 26.10 -15.79
CA SER A 42 -6.08 25.83 -14.76
C SER A 42 -6.69 25.12 -13.53
N VAL A 43 -7.42 25.87 -12.68
CA VAL A 43 -7.84 25.39 -11.35
C VAL A 43 -9.16 24.62 -11.39
N GLY A 44 -9.97 24.82 -12.43
CA GLY A 44 -11.22 24.09 -12.65
C GLY A 44 -10.99 22.71 -13.28
N PHE A 45 -10.02 22.60 -14.19
CA PHE A 45 -9.84 21.42 -15.03
C PHE A 45 -8.49 20.70 -14.83
N LEU A 46 -7.36 21.35 -15.19
CA LEU A 46 -6.06 20.68 -15.23
C LEU A 46 -5.54 20.27 -13.85
N MET A 47 -5.70 21.10 -12.83
CA MET A 47 -5.25 20.74 -11.46
C MET A 47 -6.01 19.51 -10.92
N PRO A 48 -7.36 19.47 -10.95
CA PRO A 48 -8.12 18.28 -10.58
C PRO A 48 -7.75 17.04 -11.41
N ILE A 49 -7.55 17.18 -12.73
CA ILE A 49 -7.12 16.06 -13.58
C ILE A 49 -5.77 15.53 -13.14
N GLY A 50 -4.81 16.40 -12.85
CA GLY A 50 -3.52 15.97 -12.35
C GLY A 50 -3.66 15.18 -11.04
N VAL A 51 -4.52 15.60 -10.11
CA VAL A 51 -4.81 14.85 -8.89
C VAL A 51 -5.42 13.46 -9.20
N LEU A 52 -6.36 13.38 -10.14
CA LEU A 52 -6.94 12.10 -10.56
C LEU A 52 -5.88 11.18 -11.19
N LEU A 53 -4.98 11.71 -12.03
CA LEU A 53 -3.93 10.93 -12.70
C LEU A 53 -2.95 10.30 -11.71
N ILE A 54 -2.49 11.05 -10.70
CA ILE A 54 -1.58 10.48 -9.70
C ILE A 54 -2.29 9.45 -8.83
N ARG A 55 -3.58 9.61 -8.57
CA ARG A 55 -4.36 8.63 -7.80
C ARG A 55 -4.50 7.29 -8.53
N VAL A 56 -4.66 7.30 -9.86
CA VAL A 56 -4.71 6.07 -10.67
C VAL A 56 -3.46 5.19 -10.48
N THR A 57 -2.32 5.75 -10.08
CA THR A 57 -1.11 4.96 -9.83
C THR A 57 -1.27 3.87 -8.77
N SER A 58 -2.22 4.02 -7.82
CA SER A 58 -2.49 2.95 -6.83
C SER A 58 -3.08 1.68 -7.46
N ASN A 59 -3.58 1.76 -8.69
CA ASN A 59 -4.37 0.70 -9.33
C ASN A 59 -3.61 0.00 -10.45
N VAL A 60 -2.40 0.47 -10.74
CA VAL A 60 -1.61 0.01 -11.88
C VAL A 60 -0.36 -0.70 -11.36
N LYS A 61 -0.22 -1.97 -11.72
CA LYS A 61 0.92 -2.80 -11.29
C LYS A 61 2.20 -2.54 -12.11
N SER A 62 2.06 -2.00 -13.33
CA SER A 62 3.19 -1.75 -14.23
C SER A 62 4.01 -0.51 -13.83
N THR A 63 5.30 -0.71 -13.57
CA THR A 63 6.25 0.36 -13.22
C THR A 63 6.40 1.41 -14.32
N ARG A 64 6.30 1.01 -15.60
CA ARG A 64 6.30 1.93 -16.74
C ARG A 64 5.08 2.84 -16.71
N SER A 65 3.91 2.30 -16.46
CA SER A 65 2.66 3.05 -16.40
C SER A 65 2.60 3.98 -15.19
N ILE A 66 3.10 3.56 -14.02
CA ILE A 66 3.24 4.43 -12.84
C ILE A 66 4.13 5.65 -13.18
N ARG A 67 5.25 5.42 -13.86
CA ARG A 67 6.16 6.49 -14.28
C ARG A 67 5.49 7.45 -15.27
N ILE A 68 4.77 6.93 -16.25
CA ILE A 68 4.01 7.74 -17.22
C ILE A 68 2.98 8.60 -16.50
N LEU A 69 2.15 8.01 -15.64
CA LEU A 69 1.11 8.72 -14.88
C LEU A 69 1.71 9.81 -13.97
N PHE A 70 2.85 9.53 -13.33
CA PHE A 70 3.58 10.52 -12.55
C PHE A 70 4.03 11.71 -13.41
N TYR A 71 4.61 11.47 -14.59
CA TYR A 71 5.00 12.55 -15.49
C TYR A 71 3.80 13.30 -16.09
N CYS A 72 2.71 12.61 -16.40
CA CYS A 72 1.46 13.23 -16.83
C CYS A 72 0.88 14.14 -15.74
N HIS A 73 0.90 13.69 -14.48
CA HIS A 73 0.55 14.53 -13.33
C HIS A 73 1.43 15.79 -13.31
N VAL A 74 2.75 15.64 -13.28
CA VAL A 74 3.68 16.78 -13.22
C VAL A 74 3.47 17.75 -14.39
N ALA A 75 3.35 17.23 -15.62
CA ALA A 75 3.11 18.05 -16.82
C ALA A 75 1.80 18.83 -16.72
N SER A 76 0.71 18.18 -16.29
CA SER A 76 -0.58 18.85 -16.10
C SER A 76 -0.51 19.96 -15.04
N GLN A 77 0.23 19.74 -13.94
CA GLN A 77 0.40 20.75 -12.89
C GLN A 77 1.25 21.95 -13.36
N ILE A 78 2.31 21.70 -14.14
CA ILE A 78 3.13 22.78 -14.72
C ILE A 78 2.27 23.65 -15.66
N VAL A 79 1.52 23.02 -16.57
CA VAL A 79 0.63 23.76 -17.49
C VAL A 79 -0.42 24.53 -16.70
N ALA A 80 -1.01 23.93 -15.66
CA ALA A 80 -1.98 24.60 -14.81
C ALA A 80 -1.41 25.85 -14.13
N VAL A 81 -0.21 25.76 -13.54
CA VAL A 81 0.45 26.91 -12.87
C VAL A 81 0.76 28.03 -13.88
N ILE A 82 1.21 27.68 -15.09
CA ILE A 82 1.46 28.66 -16.16
C ILE A 82 0.17 29.39 -16.54
N LEU A 83 -0.94 28.66 -16.74
CA LEU A 83 -2.23 29.25 -17.08
C LEU A 83 -2.80 30.10 -15.93
N ALA A 84 -2.65 29.66 -14.67
CA ALA A 84 -3.04 30.45 -13.50
C ALA A 84 -2.25 31.76 -13.43
N THR A 85 -0.95 31.70 -13.68
CA THR A 85 -0.05 32.88 -13.72
C THR A 85 -0.48 33.84 -14.82
N ALA A 86 -0.73 33.34 -16.04
CA ALA A 86 -1.23 34.16 -17.13
C ALA A 86 -2.59 34.82 -16.79
N GLY A 87 -3.52 34.06 -16.20
CA GLY A 87 -4.81 34.58 -15.74
C GLY A 87 -4.68 35.65 -14.66
N ALA A 88 -3.79 35.45 -13.69
CA ALA A 88 -3.50 36.40 -12.62
C ALA A 88 -2.85 37.68 -13.16
N VAL A 89 -1.85 37.58 -14.04
CA VAL A 89 -1.21 38.74 -14.69
C VAL A 89 -2.24 39.52 -15.52
N LEU A 90 -3.08 38.83 -16.29
CA LEU A 90 -4.15 39.47 -17.06
C LEU A 90 -5.10 40.25 -16.14
N SER A 91 -5.44 39.68 -14.98
CA SER A 91 -6.28 40.35 -13.96
C SER A 91 -5.60 41.58 -13.37
N ILE A 92 -4.33 41.45 -12.97
CA ILE A 92 -3.57 42.53 -12.32
C ILE A 92 -3.36 43.70 -13.26
N SER A 93 -3.04 43.42 -14.53
CA SER A 93 -2.66 44.44 -15.52
C SER A 93 -3.84 45.14 -16.18
N ASN A 94 -5.01 44.51 -16.29
CA ASN A 94 -6.12 45.04 -17.09
C ASN A 94 -7.39 45.38 -16.32
N PHE A 95 -7.51 44.99 -15.05
CA PHE A 95 -8.70 45.27 -14.25
C PHE A 95 -8.37 46.22 -13.09
N GLU A 96 -9.33 47.05 -12.68
CA GLU A 96 -9.21 47.85 -11.47
C GLU A 96 -9.26 46.93 -10.24
N ASN A 97 -8.09 46.63 -9.68
CA ASN A 97 -7.93 45.70 -8.55
C ASN A 97 -8.05 46.44 -7.21
N ALA A 98 -9.25 46.94 -6.91
CA ALA A 98 -9.54 47.52 -5.59
C ALA A 98 -9.65 46.45 -4.47
N PHE A 99 -9.52 45.15 -4.80
CA PHE A 99 -9.64 43.99 -3.88
C PHE A 99 -10.85 44.02 -2.93
N ASN A 100 -11.89 44.74 -3.34
CA ASN A 100 -13.13 44.94 -2.60
C ASN A 100 -14.15 43.83 -2.84
N ASN A 101 -13.89 42.93 -3.79
CA ASN A 101 -14.72 41.75 -4.06
C ASN A 101 -14.10 40.48 -3.45
N THR A 102 -14.95 39.67 -2.81
CA THR A 102 -14.65 38.31 -2.33
C THR A 102 -13.90 37.47 -3.37
N HIS A 103 -14.29 37.50 -4.65
CA HIS A 103 -13.61 36.79 -5.73
C HIS A 103 -12.12 37.17 -5.87
N GLN A 104 -11.82 38.47 -5.79
CA GLN A 104 -10.45 38.98 -5.95
C GLN A 104 -9.59 38.62 -4.74
N ARG A 105 -10.15 38.69 -3.52
CA ARG A 105 -9.45 38.33 -2.28
C ARG A 105 -9.12 36.84 -2.22
N ILE A 106 -10.11 36.00 -2.52
CA ILE A 106 -9.92 34.54 -2.58
C ILE A 106 -8.94 34.20 -3.71
N GLY A 107 -9.10 34.81 -4.89
CA GLY A 107 -8.21 34.59 -6.04
C GLY A 107 -6.74 34.92 -5.75
N LEU A 108 -6.46 36.02 -5.06
CA LEU A 108 -5.10 36.40 -4.68
C LEU A 108 -4.48 35.41 -3.68
N ALA A 109 -5.22 35.03 -2.64
CA ALA A 109 -4.76 34.05 -1.67
C ALA A 109 -4.51 32.68 -2.32
N LEU A 110 -5.46 32.23 -3.15
CA LEU A 110 -5.35 31.00 -3.92
C LEU A 110 -4.10 31.00 -4.82
N TYR A 111 -3.81 32.12 -5.50
CA TYR A 111 -2.62 32.22 -6.35
C TYR A 111 -1.31 32.01 -5.58
N GLY A 112 -1.22 32.50 -4.34
CA GLY A 112 -0.08 32.21 -3.46
C GLY A 112 0.06 30.72 -3.17
N PHE A 113 -1.04 30.03 -2.85
CA PHE A 113 -1.04 28.58 -2.60
C PHE A 113 -0.75 27.75 -3.86
N ILE A 114 -1.19 28.19 -5.04
CA ILE A 114 -0.87 27.56 -6.33
C ILE A 114 0.64 27.49 -6.55
N TRP A 115 1.41 28.51 -6.14
CA TRP A 115 2.87 28.49 -6.22
C TRP A 115 3.54 27.77 -5.04
N LEU A 116 2.94 27.81 -3.85
CA LEU A 116 3.46 27.08 -2.69
C LEU A 116 3.43 25.56 -2.90
N GLN A 117 2.38 25.04 -3.53
CA GLN A 117 2.18 23.62 -3.78
C GLN A 117 3.33 22.95 -4.58
N PRO A 118 3.78 23.46 -5.74
CA PRO A 118 4.92 22.90 -6.46
C PRO A 118 6.24 23.12 -5.73
N LEU A 119 6.42 24.21 -4.96
CA LEU A 119 7.62 24.39 -4.12
C LEU A 119 7.74 23.28 -3.08
N ILE A 120 6.63 22.94 -2.40
CA ILE A 120 6.58 21.76 -1.52
C ILE A 120 6.87 20.48 -2.32
N GLY A 121 6.34 20.38 -3.54
CA GLY A 121 6.62 19.31 -4.49
C GLY A 121 8.11 19.09 -4.79
N PHE A 122 8.87 20.17 -4.98
CA PHE A 122 10.32 20.13 -5.23
C PHE A 122 11.12 19.76 -3.99
N LEU A 123 10.63 20.10 -2.79
CA LEU A 123 11.22 19.72 -1.51
C LEU A 123 10.85 18.29 -1.09
N ARG A 124 10.58 17.41 -2.06
CA ARG A 124 10.21 16.01 -1.84
C ARG A 124 11.36 15.26 -1.12
N PRO A 125 11.13 14.74 0.11
CA PRO A 125 12.15 14.01 0.84
C PRO A 125 12.49 12.66 0.18
N ASP A 126 13.72 12.18 0.41
CA ASP A 126 14.17 10.86 -0.04
C ASP A 126 13.32 9.72 0.53
N ARG A 127 13.43 8.53 -0.07
CA ARG A 127 12.69 7.35 0.40
C ARG A 127 13.26 6.90 1.75
N GLY A 128 12.40 6.55 2.71
CA GLY A 128 12.80 5.98 4.01
C GLY A 128 12.85 6.95 5.20
N VAL A 129 12.75 8.27 5.00
CA VAL A 129 12.71 9.23 6.12
C VAL A 129 11.29 9.38 6.68
N ARG A 130 11.14 9.40 8.01
CA ARG A 130 9.82 9.59 8.68
C ARG A 130 9.10 10.86 8.21
N PHE A 131 9.86 11.90 7.88
CA PHE A 131 9.33 13.18 7.38
C PHE A 131 8.60 13.05 6.03
N ARG A 132 8.84 11.99 5.26
CA ARG A 132 8.19 11.75 3.96
C ARG A 132 6.68 11.53 4.09
N SER A 133 6.23 10.87 5.15
CA SER A 133 4.79 10.64 5.38
C SER A 133 4.06 11.95 5.71
N ILE A 134 4.67 12.79 6.56
CA ILE A 134 4.16 14.13 6.88
C ILE A 134 4.14 15.02 5.64
N TRP A 135 5.22 15.00 4.85
CA TRP A 135 5.29 15.71 3.57
C TRP A 135 4.19 15.25 2.62
N TYR A 136 3.99 13.94 2.48
CA TYR A 136 2.95 13.38 1.60
C TYR A 136 1.56 13.83 2.03
N LEU A 137 1.22 13.71 3.32
CA LEU A 137 -0.06 14.15 3.87
C LEU A 137 -0.28 15.65 3.64
N THR A 138 0.74 16.47 3.91
CA THR A 138 0.69 17.93 3.74
C THR A 138 0.50 18.32 2.27
N HIS A 139 1.31 17.75 1.38
CA HIS A 139 1.23 18.01 -0.06
C HIS A 139 -0.11 17.55 -0.63
N TRP A 140 -0.60 16.38 -0.22
CA TRP A 140 -1.90 15.86 -0.65
C TRP A 140 -3.06 16.74 -0.18
N LEU A 141 -3.13 17.05 1.13
CA LEU A 141 -4.21 17.88 1.70
C LEU A 141 -4.23 19.28 1.07
N LEU A 142 -3.07 19.92 0.94
CA LEU A 142 -2.98 21.25 0.35
C LEU A 142 -3.40 21.23 -1.13
N GLY A 143 -3.00 20.20 -1.89
CA GLY A 143 -3.39 20.05 -3.30
C GLY A 143 -4.90 19.92 -3.49
N ILE A 144 -5.57 19.13 -2.65
CA ILE A 144 -7.04 18.99 -2.67
C ILE A 144 -7.71 20.31 -2.27
N ALA A 145 -7.23 20.99 -1.23
CA ALA A 145 -7.77 22.27 -0.79
C ALA A 145 -7.70 23.33 -1.90
N ILE A 146 -6.58 23.40 -2.63
CA ILE A 146 -6.42 24.29 -3.78
C ILE A 146 -7.44 23.96 -4.88
N CYS A 147 -7.67 22.68 -5.18
CA CYS A 147 -8.67 22.29 -6.18
C CYS A 147 -10.10 22.71 -5.77
N VAL A 148 -10.49 22.43 -4.52
CA VAL A 148 -11.84 22.77 -4.01
C VAL A 148 -12.06 24.28 -3.98
N VAL A 149 -11.11 25.03 -3.39
CA VAL A 149 -11.20 26.49 -3.32
C VAL A 149 -11.10 27.11 -4.72
N GLY A 150 -10.29 26.53 -5.61
CA GLY A 150 -10.15 26.94 -7.01
C GLY A 150 -11.46 26.83 -7.79
N VAL A 151 -12.09 25.65 -7.77
CA VAL A 151 -13.40 25.43 -8.38
C VAL A 151 -14.45 26.38 -7.81
N ALA A 152 -14.52 26.52 -6.48
CA ALA A 152 -15.43 27.48 -5.84
C ALA A 152 -15.17 28.91 -6.32
N ASN A 153 -13.91 29.31 -6.46
CA ASN A 153 -13.54 30.64 -6.94
C ASN A 153 -13.96 30.88 -8.41
N VAL A 154 -13.97 29.84 -9.26
CA VAL A 154 -14.51 29.92 -10.63
C VAL A 154 -16.02 30.18 -10.60
N TYR A 155 -16.78 29.51 -9.73
CA TYR A 155 -18.21 29.78 -9.54
C TYR A 155 -18.48 31.21 -9.08
N ILE A 156 -17.74 31.69 -8.07
CA ILE A 156 -17.85 33.07 -7.58
C ILE A 156 -17.49 34.07 -8.71
N GLY A 157 -16.51 33.74 -9.53
CA GLY A 157 -16.12 34.53 -10.71
C GLY A 157 -17.25 34.63 -11.74
N MET A 158 -17.89 33.50 -12.09
CA MET A 158 -19.05 33.50 -12.99
C MET A 158 -20.23 34.30 -12.43
N HIS A 159 -20.52 34.15 -11.13
CA HIS A 159 -21.56 34.94 -10.47
C HIS A 159 -21.24 36.44 -10.52
N THR A 160 -19.99 36.82 -10.23
CA THR A 160 -19.52 38.21 -10.32
C THR A 160 -19.66 38.74 -11.75
N TYR A 161 -19.33 37.94 -12.76
CA TYR A 161 -19.50 38.30 -14.17
C TYR A 161 -20.98 38.53 -14.52
N HIS A 162 -21.88 37.66 -14.06
CA HIS A 162 -23.32 37.83 -14.26
C HIS A 162 -23.83 39.13 -13.66
N VAL A 163 -23.49 39.41 -12.39
CA VAL A 163 -23.92 40.61 -11.68
C VAL A 163 -23.38 41.88 -12.33
N ARG A 164 -22.13 41.89 -12.82
CA ARG A 164 -21.50 43.08 -13.40
C ARG A 164 -21.86 43.35 -14.86
N THR A 165 -22.17 42.31 -15.63
CA THR A 165 -22.39 42.44 -17.09
C THR A 165 -23.85 42.24 -17.49
N GLY A 166 -24.71 41.72 -16.60
CA GLY A 166 -26.08 41.34 -16.90
C GLY A 166 -26.22 40.14 -17.85
N ARG A 167 -25.12 39.58 -18.38
CA ARG A 167 -25.16 38.45 -19.30
C ARG A 167 -25.42 37.14 -18.57
N SER A 168 -26.21 36.26 -19.19
CA SER A 168 -26.49 34.93 -18.64
C SER A 168 -25.22 34.07 -18.60
N VAL A 169 -24.89 33.54 -17.42
CA VAL A 169 -23.80 32.57 -17.20
C VAL A 169 -24.29 31.14 -17.03
N ARG A 170 -25.62 30.93 -17.00
CA ARG A 170 -26.25 29.62 -16.82
C ARG A 170 -25.63 28.49 -17.65
N PRO A 171 -25.40 28.62 -18.97
CA PRO A 171 -24.82 27.52 -19.74
C PRO A 171 -23.42 27.13 -19.25
N TRP A 172 -22.59 28.11 -18.88
CA TRP A 172 -21.25 27.87 -18.36
C TRP A 172 -21.27 27.27 -16.95
N THR A 173 -22.21 27.72 -16.10
CA THR A 173 -22.39 27.15 -14.77
C THR A 173 -22.84 25.68 -14.84
N VAL A 174 -23.77 25.35 -15.73
CA VAL A 174 -24.20 23.96 -15.96
C VAL A 174 -23.04 23.12 -16.46
N LEU A 175 -22.28 23.60 -17.44
CA LEU A 175 -21.11 22.91 -17.98
C LEU A 175 -20.08 22.60 -16.88
N LEU A 176 -19.72 23.60 -16.07
CA LEU A 176 -18.79 23.43 -14.96
C LEU A 176 -19.35 22.46 -13.90
N THR A 177 -20.65 22.48 -13.64
CA THR A 177 -21.28 21.58 -12.67
C THR A 177 -21.22 20.14 -13.14
N VAL A 178 -21.51 19.89 -14.43
CA VAL A 178 -21.40 18.56 -15.03
C VAL A 178 -19.95 18.07 -15.01
N GLU A 179 -19.00 18.93 -15.37
CA GLU A 179 -17.57 18.63 -15.33
C GLU A 179 -17.10 18.24 -13.93
N VAL A 180 -17.37 19.08 -12.92
CA VAL A 180 -16.98 18.81 -11.52
C VAL A 180 -17.68 17.57 -10.98
N SER A 181 -18.95 17.35 -11.33
CA SER A 181 -19.69 16.14 -10.94
C SER A 181 -19.10 14.88 -11.58
N ALA A 182 -18.68 14.96 -12.85
CA ALA A 182 -18.01 13.86 -13.54
C ALA A 182 -16.65 13.56 -12.91
N MET A 183 -15.85 14.59 -12.57
CA MET A 183 -14.59 14.41 -11.86
C MET A 183 -14.78 13.81 -10.47
N ALA A 184 -15.78 14.27 -9.71
CA ALA A 184 -16.12 13.71 -8.41
C ALA A 184 -16.59 12.25 -8.54
N PHE A 185 -17.39 11.93 -9.56
CA PHE A 185 -17.78 10.56 -9.87
C PHE A 185 -16.58 9.68 -10.18
N VAL A 186 -15.65 10.13 -11.03
CA VAL A 186 -14.40 9.41 -11.32
C VAL A 186 -13.56 9.22 -10.06
N TYR A 187 -13.45 10.25 -9.21
CA TYR A 187 -12.73 10.18 -7.94
C TYR A 187 -13.31 9.11 -7.02
N LEU A 188 -14.63 9.10 -6.82
CA LEU A 188 -15.33 8.11 -5.99
C LEU A 188 -15.32 6.71 -6.63
N PHE A 189 -15.41 6.64 -7.96
CA PHE A 189 -15.35 5.38 -8.68
C PHE A 189 -13.97 4.73 -8.56
N GLN A 190 -12.89 5.52 -8.64
CA GLN A 190 -11.54 5.02 -8.38
C GLN A 190 -11.43 4.43 -6.98
N ASP A 191 -12.05 5.05 -5.98
CA ASP A 191 -12.07 4.55 -4.61
C ASP A 191 -12.82 3.22 -4.50
N ARG A 192 -14.04 3.15 -5.05
CA ARG A 192 -14.84 1.92 -5.03
C ARG A 192 -14.21 0.80 -5.86
N TRP A 193 -13.60 1.12 -6.99
CA TRP A 193 -12.94 0.12 -7.83
C TRP A 193 -11.78 -0.52 -7.06
N ASN A 194 -11.05 0.23 -6.24
CA ASN A 194 -9.99 -0.35 -5.39
C ASN A 194 -10.54 -1.37 -4.41
N HIS A 195 -11.71 -1.11 -3.84
CA HIS A 195 -12.38 -2.08 -2.97
C HIS A 195 -12.85 -3.32 -3.72
N VAL A 196 -13.45 -3.16 -4.91
CA VAL A 196 -13.97 -4.30 -5.68
C VAL A 196 -12.84 -5.13 -6.30
N VAL A 197 -11.73 -4.53 -6.80
CA VAL A 197 -10.54 -5.28 -7.23
C VAL A 197 -10.00 -6.12 -6.07
N ARG A 198 -9.90 -5.53 -4.87
CA ARG A 198 -9.42 -6.24 -3.68
C ARG A 198 -10.36 -7.39 -3.29
N GLN A 199 -11.68 -7.17 -3.38
CA GLN A 199 -12.68 -8.21 -3.13
C GLN A 199 -12.66 -9.32 -4.19
N GLN A 200 -12.54 -8.99 -5.48
CA GLN A 200 -12.42 -9.97 -6.56
C GLN A 200 -11.14 -10.78 -6.44
N GLN A 201 -10.00 -10.15 -6.14
CA GLN A 201 -8.75 -10.89 -5.87
C GLN A 201 -8.90 -11.83 -4.67
N GLN A 202 -9.68 -11.43 -3.66
CA GLN A 202 -9.95 -12.26 -2.50
C GLN A 202 -10.99 -13.36 -2.76
N GLN A 203 -11.95 -13.13 -3.68
CA GLN A 203 -12.97 -14.09 -4.11
C GLN A 203 -12.46 -15.08 -5.14
N GLU A 204 -11.67 -14.66 -6.13
CA GLU A 204 -10.96 -15.55 -7.06
C GLU A 204 -10.00 -16.46 -6.29
N ALA A 205 -9.30 -15.92 -5.29
CA ALA A 205 -8.49 -16.73 -4.38
C ALA A 205 -9.30 -17.71 -3.52
N ALA A 206 -10.60 -17.46 -3.31
CA ALA A 206 -11.50 -18.36 -2.59
C ALA A 206 -12.19 -19.39 -3.50
N ALA A 207 -12.58 -18.99 -4.72
CA ALA A 207 -13.25 -19.84 -5.70
C ALA A 207 -12.31 -20.87 -6.34
N LEU A 208 -11.04 -20.49 -6.59
CA LEU A 208 -9.99 -21.43 -7.00
C LEU A 208 -9.61 -22.44 -5.90
N GLY A 209 -10.15 -22.30 -4.68
CA GLY A 209 -9.97 -23.24 -3.58
C GLY A 209 -11.13 -24.21 -3.37
N ASP A 210 -12.22 -24.12 -4.15
CA ASP A 210 -13.44 -24.92 -3.98
C ASP A 210 -13.66 -25.96 -5.11
N ASP A 211 -13.01 -25.81 -6.27
CA ASP A 211 -13.26 -26.67 -7.45
C ASP A 211 -12.48 -28.01 -7.45
N ASP A 212 -11.58 -28.27 -6.49
CA ASP A 212 -10.78 -29.51 -6.45
C ASP A 212 -11.39 -30.64 -5.59
N ASP A 213 -12.55 -30.45 -4.95
CA ASP A 213 -13.15 -31.45 -4.03
C ASP A 213 -14.38 -32.22 -4.59
N GLU A 214 -14.81 -31.98 -5.84
CA GLU A 214 -15.94 -32.72 -6.44
C GLU A 214 -15.62 -33.35 -7.80
N GLN A 215 -14.70 -34.32 -7.82
CA GLN A 215 -14.79 -35.51 -8.68
C GLN A 215 -13.70 -36.54 -8.34
N SER A 216 -13.99 -37.38 -7.35
CA SER A 216 -13.26 -38.65 -7.19
C SER A 216 -14.22 -39.77 -6.79
N GLU A 217 -14.84 -40.39 -7.78
CA GLU A 217 -15.25 -41.78 -7.65
C GLU A 217 -14.73 -42.59 -8.84
N GLU A 218 -14.08 -43.70 -8.46
CA GLU A 218 -13.68 -44.85 -9.27
C GLU A 218 -12.86 -44.57 -10.54
N HIS A 219 -11.55 -44.88 -10.50
CA HIS A 219 -11.04 -45.90 -11.43
C HIS A 219 -9.70 -46.49 -10.96
N VAL A 220 -9.74 -47.82 -10.89
CA VAL A 220 -8.68 -48.79 -10.59
C VAL A 220 -7.51 -48.67 -11.58
N TYR A 221 -6.28 -48.62 -11.07
CA TYR A 221 -5.07 -48.77 -11.88
C TYR A 221 -4.96 -50.17 -12.49
N PRO A 222 -4.45 -50.28 -13.72
CA PRO A 222 -3.47 -51.32 -13.97
C PRO A 222 -2.15 -50.76 -14.51
N ALA A 223 -1.10 -51.47 -14.12
CA ALA A 223 0.28 -51.31 -14.57
C ALA A 223 0.45 -51.69 -16.05
N ASN A 224 1.34 -50.98 -16.75
CA ASN A 224 2.54 -51.50 -17.43
C ASN A 224 2.98 -50.62 -18.60
N ASP A 225 4.28 -50.30 -18.57
CA ASP A 225 5.30 -50.54 -19.61
C ASP A 225 5.16 -50.01 -21.05
N HIS A 226 6.34 -49.71 -21.62
CA HIS A 226 6.70 -49.45 -23.02
C HIS A 226 6.83 -48.00 -23.54
N LYS A 227 8.11 -47.59 -23.64
CA LYS A 227 8.89 -47.26 -24.86
C LYS A 227 8.21 -46.63 -26.09
N GLU A 228 8.99 -45.68 -26.65
CA GLU A 228 9.08 -45.24 -28.06
C GLU A 228 7.86 -44.48 -28.61
N VAL A 229 7.92 -43.56 -29.57
CA VAL A 229 8.90 -42.77 -30.35
C VAL A 229 8.01 -41.75 -31.09
N ALA A 230 8.59 -40.62 -31.48
CA ALA A 230 7.98 -39.56 -32.28
C ALA A 230 7.00 -40.01 -33.39
N VAL A 231 5.87 -39.32 -33.47
CA VAL A 231 5.07 -39.18 -34.70
C VAL A 231 4.58 -37.74 -34.78
N VAL A 232 5.03 -37.02 -35.81
CA VAL A 232 4.33 -35.84 -36.34
C VAL A 232 3.33 -36.33 -37.37
N PRO A 233 2.09 -35.82 -37.36
CA PRO A 233 1.45 -35.50 -38.63
C PRO A 233 0.82 -34.11 -38.66
N ASP A 234 0.70 -33.67 -39.91
CA ASP A 234 0.40 -32.36 -40.44
C ASP A 234 -1.10 -32.04 -40.49
N GLY A 235 -1.43 -30.75 -40.44
CA GLY A 235 -2.63 -30.12 -41.04
C GLY A 235 -4.00 -30.30 -40.38
N SER A 236 -4.53 -29.25 -39.73
CA SER A 236 -5.77 -28.54 -40.15
C SER A 236 -6.29 -27.59 -39.05
N HIS A 237 -6.88 -26.48 -39.51
CA HIS A 237 -7.29 -25.33 -38.72
C HIS A 237 -8.37 -25.61 -37.67
N GLY A 238 -8.10 -25.18 -36.43
CA GLY A 238 -9.09 -24.92 -35.39
C GLY A 238 -8.45 -24.03 -34.32
N GLY A 239 -8.94 -22.80 -34.15
CA GLY A 239 -8.39 -21.84 -33.19
C GLY A 239 -8.57 -22.32 -31.75
N GLY A 240 -7.47 -22.71 -31.12
CA GLY A 240 -7.38 -23.04 -29.71
C GLY A 240 -6.00 -22.65 -29.18
N GLY A 241 -5.97 -21.83 -28.12
CA GLY A 241 -4.73 -21.46 -27.45
C GLY A 241 -4.06 -22.70 -26.86
N GLY A 242 -2.97 -23.15 -27.46
CA GLY A 242 -2.19 -24.31 -26.99
C GLY A 242 -1.01 -23.86 -26.12
N SER A 243 -0.73 -24.61 -25.05
CA SER A 243 0.51 -24.47 -24.28
C SER A 243 1.60 -25.38 -24.88
N TRP A 244 2.87 -24.93 -24.87
CA TRP A 244 4.02 -25.72 -25.33
C TRP A 244 5.22 -25.54 -24.38
N VAL A 245 6.16 -26.48 -24.36
CA VAL A 245 7.37 -26.41 -23.53
C VAL A 245 8.52 -25.81 -24.34
N GLY A 246 9.16 -24.76 -23.81
CA GLY A 246 10.31 -24.11 -24.43
C GLY A 246 11.62 -24.87 -24.18
N GLU A 247 12.67 -24.53 -24.94
CA GLU A 247 14.02 -25.13 -24.77
C GLU A 247 14.62 -24.91 -23.36
N ASP A 248 14.06 -23.95 -22.61
CA ASP A 248 14.40 -23.65 -21.21
C ASP A 248 13.64 -24.52 -20.19
N GLY A 249 12.83 -25.49 -20.66
CA GLY A 249 12.01 -26.37 -19.83
C GLY A 249 10.75 -25.70 -19.26
N ARG A 250 10.43 -24.47 -19.64
CA ARG A 250 9.27 -23.73 -19.14
C ARG A 250 8.04 -23.99 -20.01
N VAL A 251 6.86 -24.03 -19.40
CA VAL A 251 5.58 -24.13 -20.11
C VAL A 251 5.14 -22.72 -20.53
N TRP A 252 5.06 -22.50 -21.83
CA TRP A 252 4.63 -21.28 -22.48
C TRP A 252 3.17 -21.43 -22.89
N HIS A 253 2.38 -20.39 -22.73
CA HIS A 253 1.04 -20.33 -23.31
C HIS A 253 0.78 -18.94 -23.91
N SER A 254 -0.17 -18.89 -24.83
CA SER A 254 -0.64 -17.68 -25.49
C SER A 254 -2.16 -17.72 -25.58
N HIS A 255 -2.79 -16.69 -25.05
CA HIS A 255 -4.22 -16.43 -25.25
C HIS A 255 -4.36 -15.22 -26.16
N ASP A 256 -5.30 -15.29 -27.11
CA ASP A 256 -5.81 -14.19 -27.93
C ASP A 256 -4.73 -13.33 -28.64
N GLY A 257 -3.72 -13.98 -29.22
CA GLY A 257 -2.74 -13.30 -30.08
C GLY A 257 -1.74 -12.40 -29.36
N LEU A 258 -1.65 -12.50 -28.03
CA LEU A 258 -0.58 -11.86 -27.24
C LEU A 258 0.71 -12.70 -27.29
N ALA A 259 1.85 -12.00 -27.11
CA ALA A 259 3.17 -12.62 -27.10
C ALA A 259 3.22 -13.78 -26.07
N PRO A 260 3.81 -14.92 -26.42
CA PRO A 260 3.94 -16.05 -25.51
C PRO A 260 4.65 -15.61 -24.24
N HIS A 261 4.10 -15.99 -23.09
CA HIS A 261 4.74 -15.76 -21.81
C HIS A 261 4.73 -17.05 -20.99
N SER A 262 5.76 -17.23 -20.17
CA SER A 262 5.81 -18.28 -19.16
C SER A 262 5.51 -17.64 -17.81
N HIS A 263 4.57 -18.23 -17.10
CA HIS A 263 4.46 -18.04 -15.66
C HIS A 263 5.33 -19.11 -15.02
N GLU A 264 6.18 -18.73 -14.05
CA GLU A 264 6.64 -19.71 -13.07
C GLU A 264 5.39 -20.04 -12.26
N PRO A 265 4.84 -21.26 -12.37
CA PRO A 265 3.53 -21.50 -11.84
C PRO A 265 3.61 -21.51 -10.32
N ILE A 266 2.93 -20.58 -9.64
CA ILE A 266 2.63 -20.70 -8.21
C ILE A 266 1.44 -21.66 -8.08
N TYR A 267 1.57 -22.88 -8.63
CA TYR A 267 0.60 -23.98 -8.46
C TYR A 267 0.98 -24.88 -7.27
N SER A 268 2.01 -24.52 -6.50
CA SER A 268 2.44 -25.25 -5.31
C SER A 268 2.32 -24.35 -4.09
N PRO A 269 1.92 -24.87 -2.92
CA PRO A 269 2.06 -24.19 -1.63
C PRO A 269 3.51 -23.82 -1.29
N GLY A 270 4.47 -24.17 -2.15
CA GLY A 270 5.89 -23.95 -2.02
C GLY A 270 6.61 -25.25 -1.74
N ASP A 271 7.85 -25.37 -2.21
CA ASP A 271 8.68 -26.56 -1.97
C ASP A 271 9.83 -26.16 -1.03
N PHE A 272 10.08 -26.94 0.02
CA PHE A 272 11.13 -26.61 1.01
C PHE A 272 12.52 -26.61 0.39
N SER A 273 12.81 -27.56 -0.50
CA SER A 273 14.07 -27.66 -1.23
C SER A 273 14.31 -26.50 -2.21
N LYS A 274 13.24 -25.87 -2.71
CA LYS A 274 13.32 -24.75 -3.66
C LYS A 274 13.14 -23.37 -3.03
N ARG A 275 13.05 -23.30 -1.69
CA ARG A 275 12.90 -22.00 -0.99
C ARG A 275 14.08 -21.08 -1.29
N ALA A 276 13.83 -19.77 -1.25
CA ALA A 276 14.88 -18.78 -1.39
C ALA A 276 15.99 -19.03 -0.34
N PRO A 277 17.26 -19.18 -0.74
CA PRO A 277 18.36 -19.39 0.19
C PRO A 277 18.67 -18.10 0.97
N PRO A 278 19.41 -18.18 2.09
CA PRO A 278 19.94 -17.01 2.78
C PRO A 278 20.79 -16.13 1.85
N LEU A 279 20.73 -14.81 2.04
CA LEU A 279 21.47 -13.86 1.21
C LEU A 279 22.96 -13.89 1.54
N ILE A 280 23.77 -14.46 0.64
CA ILE A 280 25.23 -14.60 0.82
C ILE A 280 25.94 -13.24 0.87
N SER A 281 25.36 -12.20 0.26
CA SER A 281 25.91 -10.84 0.25
C SER A 281 25.63 -10.04 1.53
N ARG A 282 24.90 -10.59 2.52
CA ARG A 282 24.50 -9.86 3.73
C ARG A 282 25.72 -9.47 4.57
N ARG A 283 25.83 -8.19 4.91
CA ARG A 283 26.82 -7.68 5.86
C ARG A 283 26.20 -7.49 7.24
N PHE A 284 26.51 -8.40 8.15
CA PHE A 284 25.95 -8.38 9.51
C PHE A 284 26.43 -7.20 10.38
N ALA A 285 27.44 -6.45 9.94
CA ALA A 285 27.84 -5.19 10.56
C ALA A 285 26.87 -4.03 10.29
N GLU A 286 26.12 -4.06 9.18
CA GLU A 286 25.15 -3.02 8.81
C GLU A 286 23.79 -3.26 9.49
N ARG A 287 23.36 -4.53 9.53
CA ARG A 287 22.20 -5.00 10.29
C ARG A 287 22.53 -6.38 10.84
N ALA A 288 22.38 -6.56 12.13
CA ALA A 288 22.60 -7.84 12.77
C ALA A 288 21.65 -8.92 12.22
N PHE A 289 22.03 -10.17 12.45
CA PHE A 289 21.28 -11.33 11.96
C PHE A 289 19.84 -11.29 12.47
N THR A 290 18.90 -11.25 11.53
CA THR A 290 17.49 -10.99 11.81
C THR A 290 16.68 -12.27 11.72
N VAL A 291 16.01 -12.62 12.82
CA VAL A 291 15.06 -13.73 12.90
C VAL A 291 13.65 -13.21 12.70
N GLY A 292 13.01 -13.58 11.59
CA GLY A 292 11.61 -13.28 11.31
C GLY A 292 10.70 -14.34 11.91
N ILE A 293 9.70 -13.93 12.69
CA ILE A 293 8.73 -14.83 13.35
C ILE A 293 7.34 -14.51 12.80
N GLY A 294 6.88 -15.37 11.89
CA GLY A 294 5.59 -15.26 11.21
C GLY A 294 4.61 -16.33 11.65
N GLY A 295 3.32 -16.12 11.37
CA GLY A 295 2.30 -17.13 11.66
C GLY A 295 0.91 -16.56 11.92
N PRO A 296 -0.13 -17.41 11.93
CA PRO A 296 -1.49 -16.99 12.19
C PRO A 296 -1.75 -16.22 13.49
N VAL A 297 -2.88 -15.53 13.52
CA VAL A 297 -3.34 -14.81 14.71
C VAL A 297 -3.48 -15.78 15.88
N GLY A 298 -2.91 -15.43 17.03
CA GLY A 298 -3.06 -16.22 18.26
C GLY A 298 -2.20 -17.48 18.36
N THR A 299 -1.30 -17.78 17.41
CA THR A 299 -0.46 -19.01 17.46
C THR A 299 0.64 -18.99 18.53
N GLY A 300 0.90 -17.82 19.12
CA GLY A 300 1.87 -17.63 20.20
C GLY A 300 3.19 -17.00 19.77
N LYS A 301 3.21 -16.23 18.67
CA LYS A 301 4.39 -15.46 18.21
C LYS A 301 4.99 -14.58 19.32
N THR A 302 4.19 -13.75 19.97
CA THR A 302 4.64 -12.86 21.06
C THR A 302 5.11 -13.64 22.29
N ALA A 303 4.49 -14.79 22.59
CA ALA A 303 4.96 -15.69 23.64
C ALA A 303 6.34 -16.28 23.30
N LEU A 304 6.58 -16.60 22.03
CA LEU A 304 7.88 -17.06 21.54
C LEU A 304 8.91 -15.94 21.59
N MET A 305 8.55 -14.72 21.18
CA MET A 305 9.41 -13.53 21.33
C MET A 305 9.88 -13.36 22.78
N LEU A 306 8.95 -13.45 23.75
CA LEU A 306 9.29 -13.35 25.17
C LEU A 306 10.25 -14.46 25.62
N ALA A 307 9.98 -15.71 25.22
CA ALA A 307 10.81 -16.85 25.57
C ALA A 307 12.23 -16.75 24.98
N LEU A 308 12.34 -16.37 23.69
CA LEU A 308 13.62 -16.15 23.02
C LEU A 308 14.42 -15.02 23.66
N CYS A 309 13.78 -13.88 23.95
CA CYS A 309 14.44 -12.78 24.64
C CYS A 309 15.04 -13.23 25.98
N ARG A 310 14.27 -13.95 26.80
CA ARG A 310 14.74 -14.43 28.11
C ARG A 310 15.90 -15.43 28.00
N SER A 311 15.86 -16.32 27.02
CA SER A 311 16.90 -17.33 26.82
C SER A 311 18.21 -16.76 26.26
N LEU A 312 18.15 -15.67 25.49
CA LEU A 312 19.30 -15.17 24.73
C LEU A 312 19.92 -13.88 25.29
N ARG A 313 19.15 -13.03 25.98
CA ARG A 313 19.58 -11.65 26.33
C ARG A 313 20.80 -11.55 27.27
N GLU A 314 21.05 -12.59 28.06
CA GLU A 314 22.19 -12.60 29.01
C GLU A 314 23.52 -12.87 28.29
N LYS A 315 23.46 -13.49 27.10
CA LYS A 315 24.63 -13.90 26.31
C LYS A 315 24.83 -13.08 25.05
N TYR A 316 23.76 -12.56 24.47
CA TYR A 316 23.74 -11.86 23.19
C TYR A 316 23.10 -10.49 23.34
N SER A 317 23.62 -9.49 22.62
CA SER A 317 22.96 -8.18 22.52
C SER A 317 21.75 -8.31 21.60
N LEU A 318 20.54 -8.20 22.16
CA LEU A 318 19.28 -8.34 21.43
C LEU A 318 18.55 -7.01 21.26
N ALA A 319 17.77 -6.93 20.19
CA ALA A 319 16.69 -5.96 20.05
C ALA A 319 15.51 -6.60 19.30
N ALA A 320 14.31 -6.05 19.50
CA ALA A 320 13.07 -6.62 18.99
C ALA A 320 12.21 -5.57 18.27
N VAL A 321 11.63 -5.97 17.14
CA VAL A 321 10.60 -5.24 16.42
C VAL A 321 9.33 -6.09 16.40
N THR A 322 8.21 -5.51 16.81
CA THR A 322 6.90 -6.17 16.82
C THR A 322 5.95 -5.43 15.90
N ASN A 323 5.18 -6.18 15.12
CA ASN A 323 4.22 -5.60 14.18
C ASN A 323 2.81 -5.93 14.59
N ASP A 324 1.94 -4.93 14.59
CA ASP A 324 0.50 -5.12 14.64
C ASP A 324 -0.18 -4.09 13.73
N ILE A 325 -1.44 -4.32 13.36
CA ILE A 325 -2.11 -3.51 12.33
C ILE A 325 -2.44 -2.12 12.87
N PHE A 326 -2.99 -2.05 14.08
CA PHE A 326 -3.57 -0.82 14.65
C PHE A 326 -3.12 -0.51 16.07
N THR A 327 -2.30 -1.37 16.69
CA THR A 327 -1.93 -1.22 18.10
C THR A 327 -0.44 -1.46 18.32
N LYS A 328 0.01 -1.23 19.56
CA LYS A 328 1.35 -1.57 20.03
C LYS A 328 1.34 -2.68 21.08
N GLU A 329 0.23 -3.41 21.18
CA GLU A 329 -0.05 -4.36 22.26
C GLU A 329 1.09 -5.38 22.44
N ASP A 330 1.61 -5.96 21.36
CA ASP A 330 2.67 -6.96 21.43
C ASP A 330 3.99 -6.39 21.97
N GLY A 331 4.34 -5.16 21.58
CA GLY A 331 5.52 -4.47 22.09
C GLY A 331 5.37 -4.11 23.57
N GLU A 332 4.20 -3.57 23.95
CA GLU A 332 3.87 -3.24 25.34
C GLU A 332 3.84 -4.49 26.23
N PHE A 333 3.32 -5.60 25.70
CA PHE A 333 3.35 -6.91 26.35
C PHE A 333 4.80 -7.34 26.64
N LEU A 334 5.70 -7.26 25.67
CA LEU A 334 7.10 -7.64 25.85
C LEU A 334 7.81 -6.76 26.90
N ILE A 335 7.56 -5.45 26.89
CA ILE A 335 8.10 -4.50 27.89
C ILE A 335 7.59 -4.87 29.29
N LYS A 336 6.27 -5.02 29.44
CA LYS A 336 5.62 -5.33 30.72
C LYS A 336 6.10 -6.63 31.35
N HIS A 337 6.41 -7.63 30.53
CA HIS A 337 6.91 -8.94 31.00
C HIS A 337 8.43 -9.00 31.11
N GLY A 338 9.11 -7.86 30.95
CA GLY A 338 10.55 -7.71 31.05
C GLY A 338 11.25 -8.63 30.06
N ALA A 339 10.87 -8.61 28.78
CA ALA A 339 11.57 -9.35 27.73
C ALA A 339 12.97 -8.76 27.51
N LEU A 340 13.01 -7.44 27.26
CA LEU A 340 14.19 -6.60 27.09
C LEU A 340 13.90 -5.21 27.71
N PRO A 341 14.94 -4.38 27.95
CA PRO A 341 14.75 -2.96 28.20
C PRO A 341 13.87 -2.30 27.11
N GLU A 342 13.00 -1.37 27.50
CA GLU A 342 12.02 -0.73 26.61
C GLU A 342 12.68 -0.11 25.38
N GLU A 343 13.83 0.51 25.57
CA GLU A 343 14.57 1.19 24.51
C GLU A 343 15.11 0.24 23.42
N ARG A 344 15.09 -1.08 23.66
CA ARG A 344 15.47 -2.14 22.71
C ARG A 344 14.28 -2.78 21.99
N ILE A 345 13.05 -2.35 22.30
CA ILE A 345 11.82 -2.81 21.67
C ILE A 345 11.26 -1.68 20.80
N ARG A 346 10.80 -2.01 19.60
CA ARG A 346 10.08 -1.08 18.71
C ARG A 346 8.78 -1.72 18.26
N ALA A 347 7.66 -1.13 18.68
CA ALA A 347 6.35 -1.50 18.18
C ALA A 347 6.03 -0.70 16.90
N VAL A 348 5.70 -1.42 15.83
CA VAL A 348 5.39 -0.88 14.50
C VAL A 348 3.92 -1.16 14.20
N GLU A 349 3.17 -0.08 13.97
CA GLU A 349 1.80 -0.14 13.46
C GLU A 349 1.85 -0.19 11.93
N THR A 350 1.46 -1.32 11.34
CA THR A 350 1.58 -1.53 9.88
C THR A 350 0.49 -0.82 9.09
N GLY A 351 -0.68 -0.55 9.70
CA GLY A 351 -1.82 0.12 9.06
C GLY A 351 -2.50 -0.68 7.94
N GLY A 352 -2.10 -1.92 7.70
CA GLY A 352 -2.59 -2.78 6.62
C GLY A 352 -2.18 -4.24 6.78
N CYS A 353 -2.38 -5.05 5.73
CA CYS A 353 -2.13 -6.50 5.78
C CYS A 353 -0.69 -6.82 6.24
N PRO A 354 -0.50 -7.65 7.28
CA PRO A 354 0.83 -7.91 7.84
C PRO A 354 1.85 -8.46 6.82
N HIS A 355 1.43 -9.33 5.89
CA HIS A 355 2.32 -9.86 4.84
C HIS A 355 2.96 -8.77 3.99
N ALA A 356 2.25 -7.67 3.71
CA ALA A 356 2.79 -6.58 2.91
C ALA A 356 4.00 -5.94 3.62
N ALA A 357 3.91 -5.73 4.94
CA ALA A 357 4.97 -5.12 5.75
C ALA A 357 6.22 -6.01 5.93
N ILE A 358 6.08 -7.33 5.76
CA ILE A 358 7.20 -8.28 5.93
C ILE A 358 7.74 -8.86 4.62
N ARG A 359 7.06 -8.62 3.49
CA ARG A 359 7.41 -9.21 2.20
C ARG A 359 7.49 -8.21 1.05
N GLU A 360 6.44 -7.41 0.85
CA GLU A 360 6.28 -6.56 -0.34
C GLU A 360 6.90 -5.17 -0.16
N ASP A 361 6.68 -4.56 1.01
CA ASP A 361 7.34 -3.33 1.43
C ASP A 361 7.86 -3.49 2.86
N ILE A 362 9.10 -3.95 2.94
CA ILE A 362 9.78 -4.22 4.22
C ILE A 362 10.35 -2.97 4.88
N SER A 363 10.21 -1.80 4.25
CA SER A 363 10.89 -0.57 4.68
C SER A 363 10.50 -0.12 6.09
N ILE A 364 9.24 -0.38 6.48
CA ILE A 364 8.73 -0.04 7.82
C ILE A 364 9.40 -0.83 8.94
N ASN A 365 9.89 -2.04 8.63
CA ASN A 365 10.62 -2.89 9.56
C ASN A 365 12.13 -2.69 9.45
N LEU A 366 12.64 -2.49 8.24
CA LEU A 366 14.06 -2.37 7.97
C LEU A 366 14.69 -1.19 8.73
N GLY A 367 14.03 -0.02 8.73
CA GLY A 367 14.52 1.17 9.42
C GLY A 367 14.73 0.95 10.92
N PRO A 368 13.70 0.55 11.69
CA PRO A 368 13.85 0.21 13.10
C PRO A 368 14.90 -0.87 13.39
N LEU A 369 14.99 -1.92 12.55
CA LEU A 369 15.98 -2.97 12.72
C LEU A 369 17.42 -2.45 12.58
N GLU A 370 17.70 -1.64 11.55
CA GLU A 370 19.02 -1.02 11.35
C GLU A 370 19.35 0.01 12.43
N GLU A 371 18.38 0.80 12.87
CA GLU A 371 18.53 1.75 13.99
C GLU A 371 18.93 0.99 15.27
N LEU A 372 18.16 -0.02 15.66
CA LEU A 372 18.41 -0.83 16.86
C LEU A 372 19.76 -1.57 16.78
N SER A 373 20.07 -2.14 15.61
CA SER A 373 21.35 -2.80 15.35
C SER A 373 22.53 -1.85 15.63
N ASN A 374 22.45 -0.62 15.13
CA ASN A 374 23.51 0.36 15.26
C ASN A 374 23.64 0.94 16.66
N LEU A 375 22.51 1.25 17.31
CA LEU A 375 22.45 1.82 18.66
C LEU A 375 23.00 0.86 19.71
N TYR A 376 22.64 -0.42 19.62
CA TYR A 376 22.94 -1.40 20.65
C TYR A 376 24.01 -2.40 20.28
N LYS A 377 24.59 -2.28 19.08
CA LYS A 377 25.52 -3.26 18.50
C LYS A 377 24.97 -4.67 18.69
N ALA A 378 23.74 -4.87 18.20
CA ALA A 378 23.01 -6.11 18.39
C ALA A 378 23.77 -7.28 17.72
N ASP A 379 23.78 -8.44 18.36
CA ASP A 379 24.24 -9.70 17.78
C ASP A 379 23.11 -10.35 16.97
N LEU A 380 21.87 -10.21 17.46
CA LEU A 380 20.65 -10.78 16.91
C LEU A 380 19.50 -9.77 16.99
N LEU A 381 18.65 -9.75 15.97
CA LEU A 381 17.40 -9.01 15.95
C LEU A 381 16.23 -9.98 15.83
N LEU A 382 15.16 -9.71 16.58
CA LEU A 382 13.91 -10.45 16.47
C LEU A 382 12.86 -9.56 15.81
N CYS A 383 12.18 -10.06 14.78
CA CYS A 383 11.12 -9.35 14.08
C CYS A 383 9.85 -10.20 14.06
N GLU A 384 8.85 -9.82 14.84
CA GLU A 384 7.53 -10.46 14.84
C GLU A 384 6.62 -9.82 13.78
N SER A 385 5.97 -10.64 12.96
CA SER A 385 4.91 -10.16 12.07
C SER A 385 3.59 -10.00 12.83
N GLY A 386 2.70 -9.14 12.31
CA GLY A 386 1.28 -9.23 12.68
C GLY A 386 0.72 -10.61 12.31
N GLY A 387 -0.34 -11.05 12.99
CA GLY A 387 -0.98 -12.33 12.65
C GLY A 387 -1.65 -12.28 11.28
N ASP A 388 -1.39 -13.28 10.43
CA ASP A 388 -1.87 -13.32 9.05
C ASP A 388 -2.26 -14.74 8.62
N ASN A 389 -2.78 -14.93 7.41
CA ASN A 389 -3.13 -16.25 6.90
C ASN A 389 -1.89 -17.11 6.54
N LEU A 390 -2.14 -18.34 6.10
CA LEU A 390 -1.09 -19.32 5.74
C LEU A 390 -0.24 -18.91 4.52
N ALA A 391 -0.67 -17.90 3.76
CA ALA A 391 0.05 -17.38 2.60
C ALA A 391 1.14 -16.34 2.95
N ALA A 392 1.19 -15.89 4.20
CA ALA A 392 2.19 -14.94 4.66
C ALA A 392 3.54 -15.62 4.92
N ASN A 393 4.61 -15.05 4.39
CA ASN A 393 5.99 -15.45 4.70
C ASN A 393 6.91 -14.22 4.60
N PHE A 394 8.02 -14.22 5.33
CA PHE A 394 8.99 -13.12 5.30
C PHE A 394 9.75 -13.08 3.98
N SER A 395 10.08 -11.87 3.51
CA SER A 395 11.12 -11.70 2.48
C SER A 395 12.50 -11.99 3.08
N ARG A 396 13.37 -12.64 2.28
CA ARG A 396 14.78 -12.86 2.63
C ARG A 396 15.59 -11.57 2.77
N GLU A 397 15.11 -10.45 2.21
CA GLU A 397 15.72 -9.15 2.43
C GLU A 397 15.50 -8.64 3.86
N LEU A 398 14.40 -9.05 4.50
CA LEU A 398 14.05 -8.66 5.87
C LEU A 398 14.58 -9.65 6.91
N ALA A 399 14.39 -10.95 6.69
CA ALA A 399 14.76 -12.00 7.65
C ALA A 399 15.83 -12.93 7.08
N ASP A 400 16.93 -13.07 7.84
CA ASP A 400 18.03 -13.98 7.53
C ASP A 400 17.68 -15.43 7.93
N TYR A 401 16.86 -15.58 8.96
CA TYR A 401 16.27 -16.87 9.38
C TYR A 401 14.77 -16.71 9.62
N ILE A 402 13.97 -17.58 9.00
CA ILE A 402 12.51 -17.47 9.04
C ILE A 402 11.93 -18.61 9.88
N ILE A 403 11.22 -18.21 10.93
CA ILE A 403 10.39 -19.08 11.76
C ILE A 403 8.93 -18.85 11.39
N TYR A 404 8.21 -19.93 11.13
CA TYR A 404 6.76 -19.88 10.99
C TYR A 404 6.09 -20.71 12.09
N ILE A 405 5.18 -20.11 12.85
CA ILE A 405 4.52 -20.75 13.99
C ILE A 405 3.04 -20.92 13.72
N ILE A 406 2.61 -22.18 13.69
CA ILE A 406 1.22 -22.63 13.74
C ILE A 406 0.94 -23.20 15.13
N ASP A 407 -0.32 -23.50 15.43
CA ASP A 407 -0.67 -24.10 16.71
C ASP A 407 -1.78 -25.14 16.59
N VAL A 408 -1.80 -26.06 17.55
CA VAL A 408 -2.69 -27.22 17.56
C VAL A 408 -4.17 -26.84 17.61
N SER A 409 -4.53 -25.69 18.19
CA SER A 409 -5.94 -25.24 18.25
C SER A 409 -6.52 -24.85 16.89
N GLY A 410 -5.70 -24.64 15.87
CA GLY A 410 -6.15 -24.52 14.47
C GLY A 410 -6.62 -25.85 13.84
N GLY A 411 -6.39 -26.97 14.53
CA GLY A 411 -6.68 -28.33 14.11
C GLY A 411 -5.49 -29.04 13.46
N ASP A 412 -5.48 -30.37 13.53
CA ASP A 412 -4.37 -31.20 13.02
C ASP A 412 -4.18 -31.14 11.49
N LYS A 413 -5.12 -30.53 10.77
CA LYS A 413 -5.08 -30.30 9.32
C LYS A 413 -4.27 -29.10 8.87
N ILE A 414 -3.85 -28.23 9.79
CA ILE A 414 -3.12 -27.02 9.41
C ILE A 414 -1.83 -27.34 8.63
N PRO A 415 -0.98 -28.31 9.01
CA PRO A 415 0.20 -28.67 8.21
C PRO A 415 -0.14 -29.02 6.75
N ARG A 416 -1.12 -29.90 6.49
CA ARG A 416 -1.51 -30.31 5.14
C ARG A 416 -2.19 -29.23 4.30
N LYS A 417 -2.72 -28.17 4.92
CA LYS A 417 -3.17 -26.97 4.19
C LYS A 417 -2.03 -26.20 3.54
N GLY A 418 -0.78 -26.43 3.96
CA GLY A 418 0.40 -25.87 3.34
C GLY A 418 0.50 -24.34 3.46
N GLY A 419 0.94 -23.72 2.38
CA GLY A 419 1.29 -22.31 2.32
C GLY A 419 2.78 -22.07 2.56
N PRO A 420 3.35 -20.98 2.00
CA PRO A 420 4.78 -20.69 2.00
C PRO A 420 5.39 -20.61 3.40
N GLY A 421 4.62 -20.23 4.43
CA GLY A 421 5.11 -20.29 5.81
C GLY A 421 5.38 -21.72 6.27
N ILE A 422 4.44 -22.64 5.99
CA ILE A 422 4.56 -24.05 6.36
C ILE A 422 5.61 -24.76 5.52
N THR A 423 5.64 -24.51 4.22
CA THR A 423 6.49 -25.27 3.28
C THR A 423 7.89 -24.68 3.14
N GLN A 424 8.07 -23.34 3.27
CA GLN A 424 9.33 -22.67 2.94
C GLN A 424 10.02 -21.98 4.12
N ALA A 425 9.42 -21.84 5.29
CA ALA A 425 10.15 -21.29 6.45
C ALA A 425 11.32 -22.19 6.84
N ASP A 426 12.41 -21.62 7.33
CA ASP A 426 13.59 -22.41 7.75
C ASP A 426 13.26 -23.31 8.94
N LEU A 427 12.36 -22.87 9.83
CA LEU A 427 11.84 -23.66 10.93
C LEU A 427 10.32 -23.49 11.04
N LEU A 428 9.60 -24.62 11.05
CA LEU A 428 8.19 -24.65 11.41
C LEU A 428 8.05 -24.96 12.90
N ILE A 429 7.23 -24.20 13.63
CA ILE A 429 6.87 -24.50 15.02
C ILE A 429 5.40 -24.89 15.05
N ILE A 430 5.10 -26.02 15.70
CA ILE A 430 3.73 -26.45 16.01
C ILE A 430 3.52 -26.30 17.51
N ASN A 431 2.95 -25.17 17.91
CA ASN A 431 2.83 -24.75 19.30
C ASN A 431 1.54 -25.24 19.96
N LYS A 432 1.47 -25.12 21.30
CA LYS A 432 0.33 -25.48 22.14
C LYS A 432 -0.04 -26.96 22.07
N THR A 433 0.95 -27.85 22.04
CA THR A 433 0.70 -29.31 21.98
C THR A 433 -0.05 -29.85 23.19
N ASP A 434 -0.02 -29.14 24.31
CA ASP A 434 -0.85 -29.40 25.49
C ASP A 434 -2.36 -29.31 25.21
N LEU A 435 -2.78 -28.57 24.18
CA LEU A 435 -4.20 -28.42 23.82
C LEU A 435 -4.72 -29.52 22.89
N ALA A 436 -3.87 -30.44 22.41
CA ALA A 436 -4.28 -31.48 21.44
C ALA A 436 -5.51 -32.28 21.90
N PRO A 437 -5.59 -32.78 23.15
CA PRO A 437 -6.77 -33.51 23.62
C PRO A 437 -8.02 -32.65 23.68
N ALA A 438 -7.89 -31.35 23.96
CA ALA A 438 -9.02 -30.43 24.13
C ALA A 438 -9.72 -30.10 22.80
N VAL A 439 -8.98 -30.13 21.68
CA VAL A 439 -9.52 -29.84 20.34
C VAL A 439 -9.65 -31.09 19.46
N GLY A 440 -9.33 -32.27 19.99
CA GLY A 440 -9.38 -33.53 19.25
C GLY A 440 -8.35 -33.62 18.11
N ALA A 441 -7.20 -32.95 18.25
CA ALA A 441 -6.14 -32.97 17.25
C ALA A 441 -5.15 -34.12 17.51
N ASP A 442 -4.73 -34.81 16.44
CA ASP A 442 -3.71 -35.85 16.52
C ASP A 442 -2.32 -35.29 16.16
N LEU A 443 -1.39 -35.32 17.12
CA LEU A 443 -0.02 -34.85 16.92
C LEU A 443 0.77 -35.71 15.92
N ALA A 444 0.50 -37.02 15.83
CA ALA A 444 1.17 -37.89 14.87
C ALA A 444 0.76 -37.55 13.43
N VAL A 445 -0.52 -37.18 13.24
CA VAL A 445 -1.02 -36.66 11.95
C VAL A 445 -0.36 -35.33 11.60
N MET A 446 -0.21 -34.42 12.57
CA MET A 446 0.47 -33.14 12.35
C MET A 446 1.94 -33.32 11.98
N GLU A 447 2.65 -34.23 12.65
CA GLU A 447 4.05 -34.58 12.36
C GLU A 447 4.21 -35.14 10.95
N ARG A 448 3.43 -36.17 10.61
CA ARG A 448 3.46 -36.80 9.28
C ARG A 448 3.27 -35.76 8.18
N ASP A 449 2.32 -34.86 8.35
CA ASP A 449 1.97 -33.87 7.34
C ASP A 449 2.95 -32.70 7.31
N ALA A 450 3.51 -32.28 8.45
CA ALA A 450 4.60 -31.30 8.48
C ALA A 450 5.83 -31.83 7.73
N LEU A 451 6.23 -33.08 7.98
CA LEU A 451 7.34 -33.73 7.29
C LEU A 451 7.08 -33.84 5.78
N ARG A 452 5.86 -34.25 5.39
CA ARG A 452 5.47 -34.35 3.98
C ARG A 452 5.54 -32.99 3.28
N MET A 453 4.89 -31.97 3.85
CA MET A 453 4.78 -30.64 3.24
C MET A 453 6.12 -29.89 3.24
N ARG A 454 7.08 -30.30 4.07
CA ARG A 454 8.40 -29.70 4.18
C ARG A 454 9.50 -30.55 3.55
N GLU A 455 9.17 -31.65 2.88
CA GLU A 455 10.17 -32.55 2.28
C GLU A 455 11.23 -33.01 3.31
N GLY A 456 10.82 -33.24 4.56
CA GLY A 456 11.71 -33.56 5.68
C GLY A 456 12.41 -32.36 6.34
N GLY A 457 12.06 -31.12 5.95
CA GLY A 457 12.55 -29.89 6.57
C GLY A 457 12.21 -29.80 8.06
N PRO A 458 13.02 -29.09 8.86
CA PRO A 458 12.94 -29.16 10.31
C PRO A 458 11.65 -28.51 10.83
N PHE A 459 11.09 -29.11 11.87
CA PHE A 459 9.98 -28.54 12.63
C PHE A 459 10.13 -28.93 14.11
N VAL A 460 9.50 -28.16 15.01
CA VAL A 460 9.53 -28.41 16.46
C VAL A 460 8.11 -28.37 17.02
N PHE A 461 7.76 -29.40 17.80
CA PHE A 461 6.59 -29.35 18.68
C PHE A 461 6.93 -28.54 19.93
N ALA A 462 6.07 -27.58 20.28
CA ALA A 462 6.32 -26.66 21.38
C ALA A 462 5.11 -26.46 22.28
N GLN A 463 5.41 -26.11 23.53
CA GLN A 463 4.48 -25.50 24.46
C GLN A 463 5.20 -24.28 25.02
N VAL A 464 5.27 -23.22 24.22
CA VAL A 464 6.14 -22.06 24.50
C VAL A 464 5.86 -21.47 25.90
N LYS A 465 4.60 -21.43 26.32
CA LYS A 465 4.20 -20.95 27.65
C LYS A 465 4.72 -21.83 28.81
N HIS A 466 4.98 -23.10 28.55
CA HIS A 466 5.52 -24.08 29.48
C HIS A 466 7.02 -24.33 29.29
N GLY A 467 7.67 -23.61 28.37
CA GLY A 467 9.10 -23.76 28.08
C GLY A 467 9.48 -25.00 27.27
N VAL A 468 8.52 -25.84 26.88
CA VAL A 468 8.78 -27.07 26.12
C VAL A 468 9.10 -26.73 24.66
N GLY A 469 10.22 -27.26 24.15
CA GLY A 469 10.71 -27.03 22.78
C GLY A 469 11.47 -25.71 22.58
N VAL A 470 11.50 -24.81 23.57
CA VAL A 470 12.14 -23.48 23.45
C VAL A 470 13.66 -23.61 23.27
N GLU A 471 14.31 -24.51 24.00
CA GLU A 471 15.76 -24.73 23.88
C GLU A 471 16.15 -25.24 22.49
N GLU A 472 15.37 -26.16 21.92
CA GLU A 472 15.56 -26.68 20.57
C GLU A 472 15.43 -25.56 19.52
N ILE A 473 14.41 -24.71 19.65
CA ILE A 473 14.22 -23.53 18.78
C ILE A 473 15.42 -22.58 18.88
N VAL A 474 15.92 -22.31 20.08
CA VAL A 474 17.11 -21.48 20.30
C VAL A 474 18.34 -22.10 19.61
N ASN A 475 18.53 -23.41 19.70
CA ASN A 475 19.63 -24.10 19.06
C ASN A 475 19.58 -23.98 17.53
N HIS A 476 18.40 -24.10 16.92
CA HIS A 476 18.21 -23.87 15.49
C HIS A 476 18.61 -22.45 15.06
N ILE A 477 18.18 -21.43 15.81
CA ILE A 477 18.53 -20.03 15.54
C ILE A 477 20.05 -19.82 15.64
N LEU A 478 20.67 -20.30 16.73
CA LEU A 478 22.10 -20.11 16.95
C LEU A 478 22.95 -20.86 15.94
N GLN A 479 22.55 -22.07 15.52
CA GLN A 479 23.25 -22.79 14.47
C GLN A 479 23.22 -22.03 13.14
N ALA A 480 22.06 -21.49 12.76
CA ALA A 480 21.93 -20.67 11.55
C ALA A 480 22.77 -19.38 11.65
N TRP A 481 22.79 -18.75 12.83
CA TRP A 481 23.59 -17.57 13.11
C TRP A 481 25.10 -17.84 13.01
N GLU A 482 25.60 -18.94 13.56
CA GLU A 482 27.02 -19.34 13.46
C GLU A 482 27.42 -19.58 12.00
N ILE A 483 26.59 -20.29 11.24
CA ILE A 483 26.83 -20.55 9.81
C ILE A 483 26.88 -19.25 9.00
N ALA A 484 25.95 -18.33 9.26
CA ALA A 484 25.84 -17.10 8.49
C ALA A 484 26.93 -16.08 8.85
N THR A 485 27.27 -15.95 10.13
CA THR A 485 28.18 -14.91 10.62
C THR A 485 29.64 -15.37 10.75
N GLY A 486 29.88 -16.69 10.83
CA GLY A 486 31.20 -17.27 11.13
C GLY A 486 31.62 -17.10 12.60
N ASN A 487 30.78 -16.50 13.44
CA ASN A 487 31.02 -16.37 14.87
C ASN A 487 30.73 -17.68 15.60
N LYS A 488 31.30 -17.85 16.80
CA LYS A 488 30.99 -19.00 17.68
C LYS A 488 30.00 -18.58 18.77
N ARG A 489 29.07 -19.48 19.10
CA ARG A 489 28.11 -19.30 20.20
C ARG A 489 28.80 -19.20 21.56
N ARG A 490 28.18 -18.46 22.48
CA ARG A 490 28.75 -18.11 23.80
C ARG A 490 28.27 -19.00 24.94
#